data_AF-A0A3B6XE34-F1
#
_entry.id   AF-A0A3B6XE34-F1
#
_cell.length_a   1.000
_cell.length_b   1.000
_cell.length_c   1.000
_cell.angle_alpha   90.00
_cell.angle_beta   90.00
_cell.angle_gamma   90.00
#
_symmetry.space_group_name_H-M   'P 1'
#
loop_
_entity.id
_entity.type
_entity.pdbx_description
1 polymer ?
#
loop_
_entity_poly.entity_id
_entity_poly.type
_entity_poly.pdbx_seq_one_letter_code
_entity_poly.pdbx_strand_id
1 'polypeptide(L)' 'MIETVLGHGWVEVTGKRYYKFRCPCGKHQKTIHKSPSDPNYVRNTLKWFERQECWEEGEQDA' A
#
# COMPACT_ATOMS: atom_id res chain seq x y z
N MET A 1 -6.11 -5.76 -2.24
CA MET A 1 -5.30 -4.52 -2.13
C MET A 1 -4.67 -4.40 -0.75
N ILE A 2 -5.44 -4.25 0.33
CA ILE A 2 -4.88 -4.05 1.68
C ILE A 2 -3.99 -5.23 2.06
N GLU A 3 -4.49 -6.46 1.92
CA GLU A 3 -3.71 -7.68 2.21
C GLU A 3 -2.43 -7.78 1.38
N THR A 4 -2.50 -7.42 0.09
CA THR A 4 -1.32 -7.34 -0.79
C THR A 4 -0.28 -6.38 -0.21
N VAL A 5 -0.70 -5.16 0.13
CA VAL A 5 0.19 -4.13 0.70
C VAL A 5 0.81 -4.60 2.02
N LEU A 6 0.02 -5.21 2.91
CA LEU A 6 0.51 -5.78 4.16
C LEU A 6 1.51 -6.94 3.95
N GLY A 7 1.29 -7.78 2.93
CA GLY A 7 2.18 -8.88 2.56
C GLY A 7 3.57 -8.42 2.10
N HIS A 8 3.69 -7.22 1.54
CA HIS A 8 4.97 -6.59 1.20
C HIS A 8 5.60 -5.82 2.37
N GLY A 9 5.20 -6.11 3.61
CA GLY A 9 5.79 -5.53 4.81
C GLY A 9 5.39 -4.08 5.12
N TRP A 10 4.41 -3.52 4.40
CA TRP A 10 3.87 -2.21 4.72
C TRP A 10 2.99 -2.28 5.96
N VAL A 11 3.05 -1.25 6.80
CA VAL A 11 2.32 -1.18 8.06
C VAL A 11 1.13 -0.25 7.93
N GLU A 12 -0.05 -0.72 8.33
CA GLU A 12 -1.23 0.13 8.45
C GLU A 12 -1.16 0.98 9.73
N VAL A 13 -1.35 2.29 9.58
CA VAL A 13 -1.36 3.30 10.65
C VAL A 13 -2.75 3.95 10.72
N THR A 14 -3.76 3.10 10.82
CA THR A 14 -5.18 3.37 10.55
C THR A 14 -5.69 4.74 11.06
N GLY A 15 -6.43 5.47 10.23
CA GLY A 15 -7.17 6.68 10.60
C GLY A 15 -8.69 6.50 10.51
N LYS A 16 -9.47 7.37 11.17
CA LYS A 16 -10.95 7.29 11.17
C LYS A 16 -11.55 7.25 9.75
N ARG A 17 -11.10 8.12 8.85
CA ARG A 17 -11.67 8.33 7.51
C ARG A 17 -10.82 7.78 6.35
N TYR A 18 -9.55 7.45 6.62
CA TYR A 18 -8.58 7.03 5.62
C TYR A 18 -7.75 5.86 6.14
N TYR A 19 -7.41 4.92 5.27
CA TYR A 19 -6.31 3.98 5.53
C TYR A 19 -5.00 4.70 5.26
N LYS A 20 -4.02 4.53 6.15
CA LYS A 20 -2.67 5.05 5.96
C LYS A 20 -1.72 3.87 5.99
N PHE A 21 -0.88 3.74 4.99
CA PHE A 21 0.17 2.72 4.92
C PHE A 21 1.53 3.41 4.99
N ARG A 22 2.40 2.89 5.83
CA ARG A 22 3.80 3.31 5.93
C ARG A 22 4.71 2.19 5.47
N CYS A 23 5.70 2.56 4.68
CA CYS A 23 6.74 1.66 4.25
C CYS A 23 7.75 1.44 5.39
N PRO A 24 8.29 0.22 5.54
CA PRO A 24 9.32 -0.06 6.54
C PRO A 24 10.59 0.79 6.36
N CYS A 25 10.87 1.26 5.15
CA CYS A 25 12.00 2.17 4.89
C CYS A 25 11.85 3.56 5.55
N GLY A 26 10.67 3.89 6.09
CA GLY A 26 10.37 5.17 6.73
C GLY A 26 10.20 6.36 5.78
N LYS A 27 10.52 6.21 4.49
CA LYS A 27 10.45 7.29 3.49
C LYS A 27 9.11 7.36 2.76
N HIS A 28 8.43 6.24 2.56
CA HIS A 28 7.18 6.20 1.80
C HIS A 28 5.96 6.09 2.70
N GLN A 29 4.93 6.89 2.38
CA GLN A 29 3.63 6.84 3.03
C GLN A 29 2.53 7.04 2.00
N LYS A 30 1.48 6.23 2.06
CA LYS A 30 0.29 6.36 1.22
C LYS A 30 -0.96 6.49 2.07
N THR A 31 -1.84 7.40 1.68
CA THR A 31 -3.18 7.53 2.25
C THR A 31 -4.21 7.08 1.22
N ILE A 32 -5.15 6.24 1.64
CA ILE A 32 -6.16 5.60 0.81
C ILE A 32 -7.55 5.94 1.39
N HIS A 33 -8.48 6.34 0.53
CA HIS A 33 -9.87 6.60 0.92
C HIS A 33 -10.58 5.27 1.20
N LYS A 34 -11.34 5.19 2.31
CA LYS A 34 -12.08 3.96 2.66
C LYS A 34 -13.23 3.65 1.69
N SER A 35 -13.81 4.69 1.11
CA SER A 35 -14.91 4.60 0.15
C SER A 35 -14.52 5.32 -1.12
N PRO A 36 -13.74 4.70 -2.02
CA PRO A 36 -13.46 5.29 -3.31
C PRO A 36 -14.69 5.18 -4.22
N SER A 37 -15.01 6.26 -4.93
CA SER A 37 -16.10 6.28 -5.90
C SER A 37 -15.65 5.90 -7.32
N ASP A 38 -14.34 5.84 -7.57
CA ASP A 38 -13.75 5.53 -8.87
C ASP A 38 -13.36 4.05 -8.96
N PRO A 39 -13.88 3.28 -9.94
CA PRO A 39 -13.52 1.87 -10.14
C PRO A 39 -12.02 1.65 -10.39
N ASN A 40 -11.29 2.64 -10.93
CA ASN A 40 -9.86 2.55 -11.17
C ASN A 40 -9.01 2.94 -9.96
N TYR A 41 -9.62 3.45 -8.88
CA TYR A 41 -8.90 3.92 -7.71
C TYR A 41 -8.02 2.84 -7.09
N VAL A 42 -8.54 1.62 -6.99
CA VAL A 42 -7.83 0.48 -6.40
C VAL A 42 -6.60 0.13 -7.25
N ARG A 43 -6.78 0.03 -8.57
CA ARG A 43 -5.73 -0.30 -9.52
C ARG A 43 -4.62 0.75 -9.55
N ASN A 44 -4.98 2.04 -9.58
CA ASN A 44 -4.02 3.14 -9.57
C ASN A 44 -3.26 3.21 -8.26
N THR A 45 -3.92 2.88 -7.15
CA THR A 45 -3.30 2.82 -5.83
C THR A 45 -2.31 1.67 -5.74
N LEU A 46 -2.65 0.47 -6.23
CA LEU A 46 -1.73 -0.66 -6.31
C LEU A 46 -0.50 -0.35 -7.17
N LYS A 47 -0.69 0.19 -8.38
CA LYS A 47 0.42 0.64 -9.23
C LYS A 47 1.33 1.68 -8.56
N TRP A 48 0.77 2.54 -7.72
CA TRP A 48 1.56 3.51 -6.95
C TRP A 48 2.45 2.81 -5.92
N PHE A 49 1.98 1.73 -5.30
CA PHE A 49 2.80 0.93 -4.41
C PHE A 49 3.86 0.15 -5.18
N GLU A 50 3.48 -0.50 -6.28
CA GLU A 50 4.37 -1.29 -7.15
C GLU A 50 5.59 -0.52 -7.66
N ARG A 51 5.44 0.78 -7.91
CA ARG A 51 6.55 1.64 -8.37
C ARG A 51 7.49 2.13 -7.25
N GLN A 52 7.20 1.84 -5.97
CA GLN A 52 8.10 2.25 -4.89
C GLN A 52 9.29 1.30 -4.86
N GLU A 53 10.51 1.82 -4.66
CA GLU A 53 11.73 0.99 -4.62
C GLU A 53 11.71 -0.09 -3.52
N CYS A 54 10.90 0.11 -2.49
CA CYS A 54 10.74 -0.82 -1.37
C CYS A 54 9.57 -1.80 -1.57
N TRP A 55 8.93 -1.75 -2.73
CA TRP A 55 7.98 -2.77 -3.16
C TRP A 55 8.78 -3.90 -3.78
N GLU A 56 9.42 -4.70 -2.93
CA GLU A 56 10.09 -5.91 -3.39
C GLU A 56 9.00 -6.91 -3.78
N GLU A 57 8.96 -7.30 -5.05
CA GLU A 57 8.31 -8.54 -5.48
C GLU A 57 8.92 -9.63 -4.61
N GLY A 58 8.13 -10.21 -3.70
CA GLY A 58 8.66 -11.00 -2.61
C GLY A 58 9.67 -12.02 -3.09
N GLU A 59 10.94 -11.83 -2.68
CA GLU A 59 11.91 -12.91 -2.64
C GLU A 59 11.50 -13.84 -1.49
N GLN A 60 10.49 -14.66 -1.79
CA GLN A 60 10.13 -15.84 -1.02
C GLN A 60 10.42 -17.03 -1.92
N ASP A 61 11.64 -17.55 -1.83
CA ASP A 61 12.03 -18.98 -1.91
C ASP A 61 13.57 -19.08 -2.06
N ALA A 62 14.23 -19.41 -0.95
CA ALA A 62 15.54 -20.05 -0.89
C ALA A 62 15.43 -21.29 0.02
#